data_AF-A0A9W6Y9X4-F1
#
_entry.id   AF-A0A9W6Y9X4-F1
#
_cell.length_a   1.000
_cell.length_b   1.000
_cell.length_c   1.000
_cell.angle_alpha   90.00
_cell.angle_beta   90.00
_cell.angle_gamma   90.00
#
_symmetry.space_group_name_H-M   'P 1'
#
loop_
_entity.id
_entity.type
_entity.pdbx_description
1 polymer ?
#
loop_
_entity_poly.entity_id
_entity_poly.type
_entity_poly.pdbx_seq_one_letter_code
_entity_poly.pdbx_strand_id
1 'polypeptide(L)'
;MKSTVSFLLLFAGLSCHAHEEGPGSTEVTAADIASADSAVGVIAPPGPKESSWGRIYLRNGLAPIQYFRDAFGGPMVPREVSFFFPERVEDRFGCDLLPEAERLDIEAANRSAVLVVDRGECTFERKARLADQMGAAALVVVSPTDDVSAPVADEGGDISIASVMIRRTAGDMLRVVARQMPIYGRLIPMTCERKPYTCKPRFEAEEDYMDSSPARGGSVLSTGVEQEGDADGTRLGGFLAASYGSVLPTRISFPVAAPLDGKHACTDATEDITTHSQFSGNAVLLPAGEAGQCSEFEKVSNVQRRGASVALLMQHENATMMTHPAVEVSWYAYNITIPVIVVSSNTGAKLASLKDTQGDAARLSFAVTNGVADVWDLIMQNSQRSAWPKRLKRCSKTLAKLLAQIRGLGGDEETEAALRNVFTSVVGGSLQEWEKIAHPEEDAEETHKAPEDSSSEKIVHTVKKSQARDEL
;
A
#
# COMPACT_ATOMS: atom_id res chain seq x y z
N MET A 1 33.70 -4.42 -16.36
CA MET A 1 34.11 -5.78 -15.93
C MET A 1 32.86 -6.65 -15.91
N LYS A 2 32.90 -7.78 -16.63
CA LYS A 2 31.74 -8.66 -16.87
C LYS A 2 31.45 -9.50 -15.63
N SER A 3 30.19 -9.60 -15.21
CA SER A 3 29.73 -10.73 -14.40
C SER A 3 28.34 -11.14 -14.87
N THR A 4 28.30 -12.30 -15.51
CA THR A 4 27.14 -13.08 -15.94
C THR A 4 26.66 -13.93 -14.76
N VAL A 5 25.38 -13.83 -14.40
CA VAL A 5 24.75 -14.78 -13.47
C VAL A 5 23.77 -15.63 -14.27
N SER A 6 24.12 -16.91 -14.42
CA SER A 6 23.26 -17.97 -14.95
C SER A 6 22.24 -18.39 -13.88
N PHE A 7 20.97 -18.45 -14.27
CA PHE A 7 19.93 -19.17 -13.54
C PHE A 7 20.02 -20.66 -13.88
N LEU A 8 20.03 -21.51 -12.85
CA LEU A 8 19.93 -22.96 -12.99
C LEU A 8 18.73 -23.44 -12.16
N LEU A 9 17.71 -23.93 -12.87
CA LEU A 9 16.60 -24.72 -12.35
C LEU A 9 17.09 -26.13 -12.03
N LEU A 10 16.64 -26.73 -10.93
CA LEU A 10 16.58 -28.18 -10.79
C LEU A 10 15.44 -28.61 -9.86
N PHE A 11 14.72 -29.62 -10.36
CA PHE A 11 13.54 -30.28 -9.81
C PHE A 11 13.91 -31.36 -8.77
N ALA A 12 13.00 -31.55 -7.82
CA ALA A 12 12.47 -32.77 -7.18
C ALA A 12 13.41 -33.92 -6.71
N GLY A 13 13.08 -34.44 -5.52
CA GLY A 13 13.48 -35.79 -5.09
C GLY A 13 12.91 -36.18 -3.72
N LEU A 14 11.78 -36.89 -3.71
CA LEU A 14 11.35 -37.76 -2.60
C LEU A 14 12.41 -38.85 -2.36
N SER A 15 12.61 -39.28 -1.11
CA SER A 15 12.52 -40.72 -0.78
C SER A 15 12.42 -40.99 0.72
N CYS A 16 11.66 -42.05 1.02
CA CYS A 16 11.39 -42.68 2.31
C CYS A 16 12.46 -43.72 2.71
N HIS A 17 12.22 -44.32 3.89
CA HIS A 17 12.80 -45.53 4.51
C HIS A 17 13.98 -45.34 5.46
N ALA A 18 14.19 -46.20 6.46
CA ALA A 18 13.33 -46.97 7.37
C ALA A 18 14.29 -47.65 8.36
N HIS A 19 13.77 -47.88 9.57
CA HIS A 19 14.14 -48.90 10.56
C HIS A 19 15.11 -50.01 10.12
N GLU A 20 16.13 -50.27 10.94
CA GLU A 20 16.63 -51.62 11.16
C GLU A 20 17.19 -51.77 12.59
N GLU A 21 16.69 -52.79 13.28
CA GLU A 21 17.08 -53.26 14.61
C GLU A 21 18.28 -54.22 14.51
N GLY A 22 19.08 -54.35 15.56
CA GLY A 22 19.91 -55.56 15.74
C GLY A 22 21.05 -55.44 16.76
N PRO A 23 21.45 -56.54 17.42
CA PRO A 23 21.55 -56.59 18.89
C PRO A 23 22.96 -56.93 19.42
N GLY A 24 23.16 -56.86 20.74
CA GLY A 24 24.37 -57.39 21.37
C GLY A 24 24.45 -57.16 22.89
N SER A 25 23.99 -58.16 23.64
CA SER A 25 24.09 -58.34 25.10
C SER A 25 25.51 -58.64 25.60
N THR A 26 25.89 -58.18 26.80
CA THR A 26 26.36 -59.05 27.93
C THR A 26 26.62 -58.26 29.24
N GLU A 27 26.48 -58.98 30.36
CA GLU A 27 26.20 -58.59 31.75
C GLU A 27 27.41 -58.14 32.63
N VAL A 28 27.11 -57.90 33.93
CA VAL A 28 27.94 -57.95 35.18
C VAL A 28 28.41 -56.56 35.66
N THR A 29 28.18 -56.01 36.87
CA THR A 29 27.67 -56.43 38.20
C THR A 29 27.25 -55.21 39.05
N ALA A 30 26.50 -55.46 40.13
CA ALA A 30 25.97 -54.53 41.14
C ALA A 30 27.00 -53.74 41.98
N ALA A 31 26.66 -52.47 42.31
CA ALA A 31 26.44 -51.96 43.69
C ALA A 31 26.44 -50.41 43.74
N ASP A 32 25.36 -49.86 44.29
CA ASP A 32 25.17 -48.60 45.04
C ASP A 32 26.06 -47.36 44.79
N ILE A 33 25.42 -46.21 44.51
CA ILE A 33 25.33 -45.02 45.38
C ILE A 33 24.72 -43.85 44.56
N ALA A 34 23.77 -43.15 45.19
CA ALA A 34 23.03 -42.02 44.67
C ALA A 34 23.90 -40.87 44.14
N SER A 35 23.52 -40.31 42.98
CA SER A 35 23.67 -38.89 42.68
C SER A 35 22.62 -38.51 41.62
N ALA A 36 21.73 -37.60 41.98
CA ALA A 36 20.78 -36.98 41.07
C ALA A 36 21.58 -36.16 40.05
N ASP A 37 21.61 -36.64 38.80
CA ASP A 37 22.25 -35.90 37.72
C ASP A 37 21.20 -35.20 36.85
N SER A 38 21.53 -33.95 36.61
CA SER A 38 20.71 -32.90 36.03
C SER A 38 20.35 -33.24 34.59
N ALA A 39 19.06 -33.38 34.30
CA ALA A 39 18.58 -33.28 32.93
C ALA A 39 18.75 -31.82 32.49
N VAL A 40 19.92 -31.52 31.92
CA VAL A 40 20.20 -30.28 31.20
C VAL A 40 19.25 -30.24 30.01
N GLY A 41 18.11 -29.58 30.21
CA GLY A 41 17.21 -29.22 29.13
C GLY A 41 17.99 -28.41 28.10
N VAL A 42 18.02 -28.91 26.87
CA VAL A 42 18.54 -28.18 25.71
C VAL A 42 17.76 -26.88 25.62
N ILE A 43 18.37 -25.78 26.08
CA ILE A 43 17.83 -24.44 25.93
C ILE A 43 17.74 -24.20 24.43
N ALA A 44 16.51 -24.17 23.91
CA ALA A 44 16.26 -23.75 22.54
C ALA A 44 16.99 -22.42 22.31
N PRO A 45 17.70 -22.25 21.18
CA PRO A 45 18.42 -21.01 20.92
C PRO A 45 17.47 -19.83 21.11
N PRO A 46 17.91 -18.76 21.79
CA PRO A 46 17.05 -17.61 22.03
C PRO A 46 16.49 -17.16 20.69
N GLY A 47 15.15 -17.08 20.62
CA GLY A 47 14.47 -16.58 19.44
C GLY A 47 15.08 -15.23 19.01
N PRO A 48 15.00 -14.86 17.72
CA PRO A 48 15.59 -13.64 17.23
C PRO A 48 15.13 -12.46 18.09
N LYS A 49 16.12 -11.74 18.67
CA LYS A 49 15.87 -10.57 19.52
C LYS A 49 15.01 -9.57 18.74
N GLU A 50 13.90 -9.14 19.33
CA GLU A 50 13.02 -8.17 18.68
C GLU A 50 13.76 -6.85 18.44
N SER A 51 13.55 -6.28 17.24
CA SER A 51 14.14 -5.00 16.89
C SER A 51 13.59 -3.88 17.78
N SER A 52 14.46 -2.96 18.17
CA SER A 52 14.09 -1.78 18.98
C SER A 52 13.32 -0.73 18.17
N TRP A 53 13.10 -0.97 16.87
CA TRP A 53 12.37 -0.05 16.00
C TRP A 53 11.63 -0.83 14.90
N GLY A 54 10.69 -0.16 14.26
CA GLY A 54 9.97 -0.71 13.13
C GLY A 54 9.07 0.32 12.47
N ARG A 55 8.10 -0.17 11.71
CA ARG A 55 7.14 0.65 10.98
C ARG A 55 5.73 0.12 11.13
N ILE A 56 4.78 1.03 11.29
CA ILE A 56 3.35 0.75 11.21
C ILE A 56 2.92 0.93 9.76
N TYR A 57 2.44 -0.14 9.15
CA TYR A 57 1.83 -0.11 7.83
C TYR A 57 0.32 -0.18 8.00
N LEU A 58 -0.36 0.90 7.60
CA LEU A 58 -1.81 1.01 7.70
C LEU A 58 -2.45 0.45 6.43
N ARG A 59 -3.63 -0.16 6.57
CA ARG A 59 -4.47 -0.50 5.43
C ARG A 59 -4.85 0.78 4.69
N ASN A 60 -4.59 0.82 3.39
CA ASN A 60 -4.75 2.02 2.56
C ASN A 60 -3.89 3.22 3.02
N GLY A 61 -2.88 3.00 3.86
CA GLY A 61 -1.90 4.01 4.23
C GLY A 61 -1.03 4.39 3.05
N LEU A 62 -0.69 5.67 2.89
CA LEU A 62 0.26 6.12 1.85
C LEU A 62 1.71 6.00 2.30
N ALA A 63 1.97 6.21 3.60
CA ALA A 63 3.30 6.20 4.16
C ALA A 63 3.35 5.38 5.45
N PRO A 64 4.42 4.60 5.69
CA PRO A 64 4.60 3.93 6.96
C PRO A 64 4.92 4.91 8.09
N ILE A 65 4.43 4.62 9.29
CA ILE A 65 4.76 5.38 10.49
C ILE A 65 5.92 4.70 11.22
N GLN A 66 7.05 5.37 11.36
CA GLN A 66 8.15 4.86 12.17
C GLN A 66 7.75 4.82 13.65
N TYR A 67 8.10 3.72 14.32
CA TYR A 67 7.97 3.59 15.77
C TYR A 67 9.28 3.13 16.40
N PHE A 68 9.43 3.40 17.69
CA PHE A 68 10.47 2.85 18.55
C PHE A 68 9.85 1.99 19.63
N ARG A 69 10.35 0.77 19.79
CA ARG A 69 9.84 -0.22 20.75
C ARG A 69 10.49 0.02 22.10
N ASP A 70 9.72 -0.15 23.16
CA ASP A 70 10.22 -0.22 24.52
C ASP A 70 11.16 -1.42 24.74
N ALA A 71 12.04 -1.32 25.74
CA ALA A 71 12.94 -2.41 26.12
C ALA A 71 12.23 -3.56 26.87
N PHE A 72 11.01 -3.34 27.35
CA PHE A 72 10.16 -4.31 28.05
C PHE A 72 8.98 -4.76 27.17
N GLY A 73 8.14 -5.63 27.72
CA GLY A 73 6.92 -6.11 27.07
C GLY A 73 7.14 -7.37 26.24
N GLY A 74 6.03 -7.97 25.83
CA GLY A 74 6.02 -9.18 25.02
C GLY A 74 6.32 -8.94 23.54
N PRO A 75 6.13 -9.98 22.71
CA PRO A 75 6.46 -9.91 21.30
C PRO A 75 5.53 -8.98 20.51
N MET A 76 6.00 -8.49 19.37
CA MET A 76 5.16 -7.74 18.45
C MET A 76 4.06 -8.62 17.86
N VAL A 77 2.84 -8.08 17.75
CA VAL A 77 1.68 -8.79 17.24
C VAL A 77 1.87 -9.11 15.75
N PRO A 78 1.95 -10.39 15.32
CA PRO A 78 2.32 -10.78 13.96
C PRO A 78 1.14 -10.74 12.98
N ARG A 79 0.14 -9.89 13.23
CA ARG A 79 -1.09 -9.81 12.44
C ARG A 79 -1.64 -8.39 12.43
N GLU A 80 -2.60 -8.16 11.54
CA GLU A 80 -3.30 -6.89 11.48
C GLU A 80 -4.18 -6.71 12.73
N VAL A 81 -4.23 -5.47 13.20
CA VAL A 81 -4.90 -5.03 14.42
C VAL A 81 -5.65 -3.73 14.14
N SER A 82 -6.74 -3.50 14.87
CA SER A 82 -7.42 -2.21 14.87
C SER A 82 -6.74 -1.23 15.82
N PHE A 83 -6.71 0.05 15.48
CA PHE A 83 -6.18 1.09 16.36
C PHE A 83 -7.33 1.75 17.11
N PHE A 84 -7.34 1.61 18.43
CA PHE A 84 -8.37 2.14 19.32
C PHE A 84 -7.89 3.45 19.97
N PHE A 85 -8.73 4.48 19.91
CA PHE A 85 -8.46 5.80 20.48
C PHE A 85 -9.50 6.10 21.56
N PRO A 86 -9.07 6.39 22.80
CA PRO A 86 -9.99 6.81 23.84
C PRO A 86 -10.83 8.03 23.43
N GLU A 87 -12.14 7.98 23.71
CA GLU A 87 -13.06 9.04 23.31
C GLU A 87 -12.82 10.34 24.11
N ARG A 88 -12.65 10.20 25.43
CA ARG A 88 -12.45 11.32 26.35
C ARG A 88 -11.02 11.83 26.32
N VAL A 89 -10.84 13.13 26.53
CA VAL A 89 -9.52 13.77 26.44
C VAL A 89 -8.63 13.35 27.62
N GLU A 90 -9.20 13.25 28.82
CA GLU A 90 -8.56 12.80 30.05
C GLU A 90 -8.03 11.36 29.95
N ASP A 91 -8.77 10.49 29.25
CA ASP A 91 -8.42 9.07 29.09
C ASP A 91 -7.31 8.86 28.05
N ARG A 92 -7.00 9.87 27.23
CA ARG A 92 -5.92 9.79 26.23
C ARG A 92 -4.57 9.57 26.86
N PHE A 93 -4.37 9.91 28.14
CA PHE A 93 -3.10 9.65 28.79
C PHE A 93 -2.95 8.18 29.23
N GLY A 94 -3.99 7.36 29.24
CA GLY A 94 -3.88 5.93 29.61
C GLY A 94 -3.28 5.70 31.00
N CYS A 95 -3.49 6.63 31.93
CA CYS A 95 -2.98 6.53 33.31
C CYS A 95 -3.91 5.77 34.24
N ASP A 96 -5.16 5.59 33.82
CA ASP A 96 -6.21 4.83 34.49
C ASP A 96 -6.87 3.86 33.50
N LEU A 97 -7.70 2.95 34.02
CA LEU A 97 -8.53 2.10 33.18
C LEU A 97 -9.56 2.96 32.45
N LEU A 98 -9.82 2.65 31.18
CA LEU A 98 -10.86 3.31 30.41
C LEU A 98 -12.25 3.08 31.05
N PRO A 99 -13.23 3.96 30.77
CA PRO A 99 -14.62 3.74 31.13
C PRO A 99 -15.09 2.34 30.70
N GLU A 100 -16.01 1.76 31.47
CA GLU A 100 -16.43 0.37 31.29
C GLU A 100 -16.88 0.05 29.86
N ALA A 101 -17.60 0.96 29.20
CA ALA A 101 -18.03 0.80 27.81
C ALA A 101 -16.85 0.62 26.84
N GLU A 102 -15.87 1.52 26.87
CA GLU A 102 -14.68 1.45 26.01
C GLU A 102 -13.78 0.26 26.37
N ARG A 103 -13.69 -0.08 27.66
CA ARG A 103 -12.94 -1.26 28.11
C ARG A 103 -13.54 -2.56 27.54
N LEU A 104 -14.87 -2.68 27.55
CA LEU A 104 -15.57 -3.83 27.00
C LEU A 104 -15.33 -3.96 25.49
N ASP A 105 -15.20 -2.86 24.75
CA ASP A 105 -14.88 -2.89 23.33
C ASP A 105 -13.46 -3.44 23.06
N ILE A 106 -12.47 -3.02 23.86
CA ILE A 106 -11.10 -3.53 23.76
C ILE A 106 -11.05 -5.02 24.16
N GLU A 107 -11.76 -5.40 25.22
CA GLU A 107 -11.84 -6.78 25.69
C GLU A 107 -12.53 -7.69 24.67
N ALA A 108 -13.64 -7.23 24.08
CA ALA A 108 -14.38 -7.92 23.03
C ALA A 108 -13.55 -8.08 21.74
N ALA A 109 -12.61 -7.16 21.49
CA ALA A 109 -11.65 -7.30 20.40
C ALA A 109 -10.65 -8.45 20.66
N ASN A 110 -10.59 -9.07 21.83
CA ASN A 110 -9.82 -10.27 22.15
C ASN A 110 -8.37 -10.19 21.65
N ARG A 111 -7.60 -9.22 22.17
CA ARG A 111 -6.22 -8.95 21.74
C ARG A 111 -6.09 -8.56 20.27
N SER A 112 -7.13 -8.04 19.60
CA SER A 112 -7.05 -7.54 18.22
C SER A 112 -7.07 -6.02 18.08
N ALA A 113 -7.18 -5.29 19.19
CA ALA A 113 -7.10 -3.83 19.24
C ALA A 113 -5.80 -3.36 19.89
N VAL A 114 -5.14 -2.37 19.28
CA VAL A 114 -4.00 -1.64 19.85
C VAL A 114 -4.52 -0.36 20.48
N LEU A 115 -4.22 -0.16 21.76
CA LEU A 115 -4.59 1.08 22.44
C LEU A 115 -3.61 2.19 22.06
N VAL A 116 -4.13 3.33 21.61
CA VAL A 116 -3.33 4.51 21.25
C VAL A 116 -3.55 5.62 22.26
N VAL A 117 -2.49 6.02 22.97
CA VAL A 117 -2.52 7.01 24.06
C VAL A 117 -1.44 8.06 23.88
N ASP A 118 -1.61 9.22 24.49
CA ASP A 118 -0.61 10.26 24.62
C ASP A 118 0.40 9.94 25.73
N ARG A 119 1.65 10.34 25.48
CA ARG A 119 2.62 10.50 26.56
C ARG A 119 2.10 11.56 27.53
N GLY A 120 2.19 11.27 28.81
CA GLY A 120 1.61 12.11 29.87
C GLY A 120 2.34 11.91 31.18
N GLU A 121 1.59 12.09 32.27
CA GLU A 121 2.15 12.19 33.63
C GLU A 121 2.56 10.83 34.24
N CYS A 122 1.94 9.73 33.80
CA CYS A 122 2.30 8.38 34.25
C CYS A 122 3.37 7.71 33.38
N THR A 123 4.02 6.68 33.93
CA THR A 123 5.10 5.92 33.28
C THR A 123 4.61 5.06 32.11
N PHE A 124 5.51 4.73 31.18
CA PHE A 124 5.22 3.83 30.05
C PHE A 124 4.78 2.44 30.51
N GLU A 125 5.47 1.88 31.51
CA GLU A 125 5.12 0.60 32.12
C GLU A 125 3.70 0.61 32.70
N ARG A 126 3.29 1.71 33.36
CA ARG A 126 1.94 1.84 33.91
C ARG A 126 0.90 1.81 32.80
N LYS A 127 1.10 2.59 31.72
CA LYS A 127 0.22 2.59 30.54
C LYS A 127 0.14 1.19 29.92
N ALA A 128 1.27 0.54 29.73
CA ALA A 128 1.35 -0.78 29.11
C ALA A 128 0.68 -1.86 29.97
N ARG A 129 0.85 -1.81 31.30
CA ARG A 129 0.16 -2.71 32.24
C ARG A 129 -1.36 -2.51 32.20
N LEU A 130 -1.84 -1.27 32.15
CA LEU A 130 -3.27 -0.98 32.05
C LEU A 130 -3.84 -1.45 30.71
N ALA A 131 -3.14 -1.18 29.61
CA ALA A 131 -3.52 -1.66 28.28
C ALA A 131 -3.57 -3.20 28.23
N ASP A 132 -2.61 -3.88 28.84
CA ASP A 132 -2.57 -5.34 28.95
C ASP A 132 -3.77 -5.88 29.75
N GLN A 133 -4.08 -5.26 30.89
CA GLN A 133 -5.26 -5.59 31.72
C GLN A 133 -6.59 -5.41 30.98
N MET A 134 -6.67 -4.47 30.05
CA MET A 134 -7.86 -4.26 29.22
C MET A 134 -7.94 -5.21 28.02
N GLY A 135 -6.96 -6.11 27.84
CA GLY A 135 -6.97 -7.06 26.73
C GLY A 135 -6.51 -6.47 25.40
N ALA A 136 -5.76 -5.36 25.41
CA ALA A 136 -5.15 -4.82 24.19
C ALA A 136 -4.10 -5.78 23.60
N ALA A 137 -3.89 -5.69 22.29
CA ALA A 137 -2.87 -6.43 21.55
C ALA A 137 -1.47 -5.84 21.75
N ALA A 138 -1.40 -4.51 21.78
CA ALA A 138 -0.20 -3.71 21.98
C ALA A 138 -0.59 -2.31 22.49
N LEU A 139 0.41 -1.55 22.91
CA LEU A 139 0.30 -0.14 23.24
C LEU A 139 1.08 0.72 22.24
N VAL A 140 0.44 1.77 21.73
CA VAL A 140 1.11 2.84 20.97
C VAL A 140 1.00 4.13 21.76
N VAL A 141 2.16 4.70 22.11
CA VAL A 141 2.25 5.99 22.79
C VAL A 141 2.64 7.08 21.81
N VAL A 142 1.87 8.17 21.78
CA VAL A 142 2.12 9.34 20.96
C VAL A 142 3.02 10.31 21.74
N SER A 143 4.18 10.63 21.19
CA SER A 143 5.10 11.64 21.74
C SER A 143 4.46 13.05 21.70
N PRO A 144 4.75 13.95 22.65
CA PRO A 144 4.31 15.34 22.59
C PRO A 144 5.08 16.16 21.55
N THR A 145 6.15 15.60 20.98
CA THR A 145 7.00 16.20 19.93
C THR A 145 7.18 15.21 18.78
N ASP A 146 7.77 15.67 17.68
CA ASP A 146 8.12 14.79 16.56
C ASP A 146 9.47 14.07 16.73
N ASP A 147 10.24 14.46 17.75
CA ASP A 147 11.43 13.74 18.19
C ASP A 147 11.01 12.53 19.02
N VAL A 148 11.27 11.34 18.49
CA VAL A 148 10.93 10.07 19.14
C VAL A 148 12.18 9.28 19.42
N SER A 149 12.29 8.79 20.65
CA SER A 149 13.28 7.80 21.05
C SER A 149 12.60 6.65 21.77
N ALA A 150 13.25 5.49 21.79
CA ALA A 150 12.79 4.38 22.64
C ALA A 150 12.77 4.86 24.10
N PRO A 151 11.65 4.69 24.83
CA PRO A 151 11.64 5.00 26.24
C PRO A 151 12.61 4.12 27.01
N VAL A 152 13.22 4.71 28.05
CA VAL A 152 14.05 3.99 29.01
C VAL A 152 13.13 3.64 30.17
N ALA A 153 12.97 2.34 30.41
CA ALA A 153 12.17 1.80 31.49
C ALA A 153 13.08 0.92 32.36
N ASP A 154 12.83 0.93 33.66
CA ASP A 154 13.54 0.08 34.62
C ASP A 154 12.91 -1.33 34.59
N GLU A 155 13.68 -2.36 34.95
CA GLU A 155 13.32 -3.75 34.68
C GLU A 155 11.91 -4.18 35.17
N GLY A 156 11.06 -4.54 34.20
CA GLY A 156 10.48 -5.89 34.09
C GLY A 156 9.34 -6.29 35.03
N GLY A 157 8.19 -5.61 34.97
CA GLY A 157 6.92 -6.22 35.41
C GLY A 157 6.32 -7.18 34.37
N ASP A 158 5.37 -8.04 34.80
CA ASP A 158 4.59 -8.94 33.93
C ASP A 158 3.73 -8.16 32.92
N ILE A 159 4.33 -7.69 31.82
CA ILE A 159 3.65 -7.04 30.70
C ILE A 159 3.83 -7.94 29.48
N SER A 160 2.73 -8.51 29.01
CA SER A 160 2.70 -9.50 27.93
C SER A 160 2.58 -8.91 26.53
N ILE A 161 2.32 -7.60 26.43
CA ILE A 161 2.12 -6.89 25.16
C ILE A 161 3.34 -6.05 24.78
N ALA A 162 3.53 -5.82 23.48
CA ALA A 162 4.51 -4.85 23.00
C ALA A 162 4.02 -3.42 23.30
N SER A 163 4.97 -2.53 23.62
CA SER A 163 4.74 -1.09 23.76
C SER A 163 5.70 -0.34 22.84
N VAL A 164 5.17 0.63 22.10
CA VAL A 164 5.94 1.43 21.14
C VAL A 164 5.59 2.90 21.26
N MET A 165 6.50 3.76 20.83
CA MET A 165 6.28 5.19 20.69
C MET A 165 6.31 5.64 19.24
N ILE A 166 5.39 6.54 18.87
CA ILE A 166 5.34 7.24 17.59
C ILE A 166 5.41 8.75 17.77
N ARG A 167 5.68 9.47 16.68
CA ARG A 167 5.77 10.94 16.65
C ARG A 167 4.41 11.61 16.82
N ARG A 168 4.39 12.85 17.32
CA ARG A 168 3.16 13.63 17.50
C ARG A 168 2.35 13.72 16.20
N THR A 169 2.97 14.14 15.10
CA THR A 169 2.29 14.31 13.80
C THR A 169 1.62 13.05 13.29
N ALA A 170 2.21 11.87 13.56
CA ALA A 170 1.60 10.59 13.22
C ALA A 170 0.40 10.27 14.10
N GLY A 171 0.50 10.51 15.41
CA GLY A 171 -0.65 10.35 16.32
C GLY A 171 -1.81 11.28 15.97
N ASP A 172 -1.53 12.53 15.63
CA ASP A 172 -2.55 13.50 15.22
C ASP A 172 -3.23 13.11 13.91
N MET A 173 -2.44 12.67 12.92
CA MET A 173 -2.95 12.12 11.66
C MET A 173 -3.86 10.91 11.90
N LEU A 174 -3.44 9.95 12.73
CA LEU A 174 -4.27 8.80 13.07
C LEU A 174 -5.58 9.21 13.77
N ARG A 175 -5.56 10.20 14.65
CA ARG A 175 -6.80 10.69 15.31
C ARG A 175 -7.78 11.32 14.32
N VAL A 176 -7.27 12.10 13.36
CA VAL A 176 -8.11 12.70 12.31
C VAL A 176 -8.78 11.59 11.49
N VAL A 177 -8.02 10.57 11.10
CA VAL A 177 -8.54 9.41 10.36
C VAL A 177 -9.52 8.60 11.21
N ALA A 178 -9.23 8.36 12.49
CA ALA A 178 -10.05 7.53 13.38
C ALA A 178 -11.46 8.10 13.61
N ARG A 179 -11.62 9.42 13.50
CA ARG A 179 -12.93 10.09 13.54
C ARG A 179 -13.78 9.82 12.30
N GLN A 180 -13.14 9.44 11.20
CA GLN A 180 -13.78 9.24 9.91
C GLN A 180 -14.01 7.75 9.62
N MET A 181 -13.06 6.89 10.01
CA MET A 181 -13.14 5.46 9.78
C MET A 181 -12.30 4.65 10.77
N PRO A 182 -12.66 3.37 11.02
CA PRO A 182 -11.79 2.46 11.75
C PRO A 182 -10.44 2.29 11.06
N ILE A 183 -9.37 2.29 11.84
CA ILE A 183 -7.99 2.16 11.34
C ILE A 183 -7.51 0.74 11.59
N TYR A 184 -7.00 0.11 10.55
CA TYR A 184 -6.35 -1.19 10.61
C TYR A 184 -4.91 -1.08 10.14
N GLY A 185 -4.02 -1.85 10.76
CA GLY A 185 -2.62 -1.87 10.37
C GLY A 185 -1.82 -2.98 11.02
N ARG A 186 -0.55 -3.10 10.63
CA ARG A 186 0.43 -3.98 11.26
C ARG A 186 1.62 -3.19 11.78
N LEU A 187 2.07 -3.55 12.97
CA LEU A 187 3.34 -3.10 13.54
C LEU A 187 4.42 -4.09 13.12
N ILE A 188 5.31 -3.69 12.21
CA ILE A 188 6.31 -4.57 11.61
C ILE A 188 7.70 -4.19 12.12
N PRO A 189 8.36 -5.05 12.92
CA PRO A 189 9.74 -4.84 13.34
C PRO A 189 10.67 -4.87 12.13
N MET A 190 11.62 -3.92 12.09
CA MET A 190 12.55 -3.80 10.96
C MET A 190 13.98 -4.14 11.40
N THR A 191 14.68 -4.96 10.62
CA THR A 191 16.09 -5.30 10.86
C THR A 191 16.94 -4.76 9.72
N CYS A 192 17.99 -3.99 10.04
CA CYS A 192 18.91 -3.47 9.02
C CYS A 192 20.24 -4.24 9.03
N GLU A 193 20.64 -4.70 7.85
CA GLU A 193 21.99 -5.21 7.60
C GLU A 193 22.86 -4.07 7.07
N ARG A 194 24.16 -4.04 7.41
CA ARG A 194 25.06 -2.93 7.03
C ARG A 194 25.77 -3.13 5.68
N LYS A 195 25.62 -4.28 5.02
CA LYS A 195 26.38 -4.61 3.80
C LYS A 195 25.54 -5.43 2.80
N PRO A 196 24.79 -4.80 1.88
CA PRO A 196 24.49 -3.35 1.77
C PRO A 196 23.58 -2.85 2.90
N TYR A 197 23.51 -1.54 3.12
CA TYR A 197 22.55 -0.98 4.08
C TYR A 197 21.12 -1.19 3.59
N THR A 198 20.49 -2.25 4.08
CA THR A 198 19.13 -2.65 3.69
C THR A 198 18.37 -3.04 4.93
N CYS A 199 17.15 -2.52 5.06
CA CYS A 199 16.27 -2.83 6.17
C CYS A 199 15.10 -3.65 5.66
N LYS A 200 14.87 -4.81 6.29
CA LYS A 200 13.83 -5.76 5.89
C LYS A 200 12.95 -6.12 7.08
N PRO A 201 11.70 -6.53 6.83
CA PRO A 201 10.88 -7.15 7.86
C PRO A 201 11.52 -8.47 8.33
N ARG A 202 11.00 -9.01 9.43
CA ARG A 202 11.51 -10.27 9.99
C ARG A 202 10.97 -11.48 9.21
N PHE A 203 9.73 -11.39 8.73
CA PHE A 203 9.05 -12.50 8.06
C PHE A 203 8.58 -12.13 6.65
N GLU A 204 8.49 -13.13 5.78
CA GLU A 204 7.96 -12.98 4.41
C GLU A 204 6.51 -12.47 4.42
N ALA A 205 5.66 -12.99 5.33
CA ALA A 205 4.28 -12.51 5.47
C ALA A 205 4.15 -11.04 5.94
N GLU A 206 5.22 -10.46 6.51
CA GLU A 206 5.31 -9.03 6.80
C GLU A 206 5.72 -8.26 5.54
N GLU A 207 6.63 -8.80 4.72
CA GLU A 207 7.00 -8.25 3.39
C GLU A 207 5.79 -8.20 2.45
N ASP A 208 5.04 -9.31 2.34
CA ASP A 208 3.81 -9.37 1.54
C ASP A 208 2.79 -8.30 1.98
N TYR A 209 2.67 -8.07 3.30
CA TYR A 209 1.79 -7.04 3.83
C TYR A 209 2.28 -5.63 3.50
N MET A 210 3.60 -5.40 3.57
CA MET A 210 4.22 -4.12 3.20
C MET A 210 3.96 -3.76 1.73
N ASP A 211 3.91 -4.75 0.84
CA ASP A 211 3.73 -4.54 -0.60
C ASP A 211 2.26 -4.42 -1.01
N SER A 212 1.36 -5.11 -0.29
CA SER A 212 -0.06 -5.22 -0.65
C SER A 212 -1.01 -4.29 0.12
N SER A 213 -0.71 -3.97 1.39
CA SER A 213 -1.63 -3.22 2.26
C SER A 213 -1.64 -1.69 2.05
N PRO A 214 -0.49 -1.02 1.83
CA PRO A 214 -0.48 0.41 1.53
C PRO A 214 -1.19 0.72 0.22
N ALA A 215 -1.84 1.88 0.14
CA ALA A 215 -2.41 2.34 -1.12
C ALA A 215 -1.29 2.91 -2.00
N ARG A 216 -1.02 2.26 -3.13
CA ARG A 216 -0.08 2.74 -4.17
C ARG A 216 -0.81 3.32 -5.37
N GLY A 217 -2.01 2.83 -5.67
CA GLY A 217 -2.82 3.33 -6.76
C GLY A 217 -4.26 2.83 -6.69
N GLY A 218 -5.07 3.28 -7.64
CA GLY A 218 -6.47 2.93 -7.65
C GLY A 218 -7.28 3.69 -8.69
N SER A 219 -8.59 3.74 -8.48
CA SER A 219 -9.54 4.47 -9.31
C SER A 219 -10.19 5.62 -8.53
N VAL A 220 -10.38 6.74 -9.22
CA VAL A 220 -11.21 7.86 -8.75
C VAL A 220 -12.62 7.66 -9.29
N LEU A 221 -13.61 7.71 -8.39
CA LEU A 221 -15.01 7.40 -8.69
C LEU A 221 -15.87 8.62 -8.39
N SER A 222 -16.82 8.94 -9.26
CA SER A 222 -17.85 9.93 -8.97
C SER A 222 -19.02 9.28 -8.23
N THR A 223 -19.41 9.85 -7.10
CA THR A 223 -20.57 9.44 -6.30
C THR A 223 -21.65 10.51 -6.42
N GLY A 224 -22.83 10.18 -6.94
CA GLY A 224 -23.90 11.16 -7.17
C GLY A 224 -24.82 10.87 -8.36
N VAL A 225 -24.52 9.83 -9.15
CA VAL A 225 -25.45 9.28 -10.12
C VAL A 225 -26.14 8.10 -9.46
N GLU A 226 -27.34 8.31 -8.93
CA GLU A 226 -28.25 7.22 -8.55
C GLU A 226 -28.66 6.46 -9.82
N GLN A 227 -27.78 5.60 -10.33
CA GLN A 227 -28.23 4.48 -11.15
C GLN A 227 -28.55 3.35 -10.19
N GLU A 228 -29.84 3.07 -10.03
CA GLU A 228 -30.36 1.90 -9.32
C GLU A 228 -29.61 0.65 -9.81
N GLY A 229 -28.65 0.17 -9.02
CA GLY A 229 -27.93 -1.08 -9.28
C GLY A 229 -26.40 -1.01 -9.17
N ASP A 230 -25.78 0.17 -9.23
CA ASP A 230 -24.31 0.28 -9.21
C ASP A 230 -23.81 1.05 -7.97
N ALA A 231 -23.47 0.30 -6.92
CA ALA A 231 -22.94 0.86 -5.68
C ALA A 231 -21.52 1.44 -5.82
N ASP A 232 -20.84 1.20 -6.95
CA ASP A 232 -19.41 1.52 -7.14
C ASP A 232 -19.15 2.88 -7.82
N GLY A 233 -20.19 3.62 -8.24
CA GLY A 233 -20.05 4.95 -8.83
C GLY A 233 -19.33 4.95 -10.20
N THR A 234 -19.35 6.10 -10.90
CA THR A 234 -18.76 6.17 -12.25
C THR A 234 -17.25 6.40 -12.18
N ARG A 235 -16.45 5.48 -12.75
CA ARG A 235 -15.00 5.64 -12.84
C ARG A 235 -14.62 6.83 -13.71
N LEU A 236 -13.85 7.76 -13.14
CA LEU A 236 -13.35 8.95 -13.83
C LEU A 236 -11.96 8.73 -14.44
N GLY A 237 -11.12 7.95 -13.76
CA GLY A 237 -9.77 7.59 -14.17
C GLY A 237 -8.97 6.93 -13.05
N GLY A 238 -7.70 6.60 -13.33
CA GLY A 238 -6.76 6.04 -12.37
C GLY A 238 -6.02 7.10 -11.54
N PHE A 239 -5.52 6.71 -10.38
CA PHE A 239 -4.60 7.52 -9.58
C PHE A 239 -3.37 6.72 -9.14
N LEU A 240 -2.27 7.43 -8.90
CA LEU A 240 -1.13 6.94 -8.12
C LEU A 240 -1.08 7.69 -6.80
N ALA A 241 -0.82 6.97 -5.71
CA ALA A 241 -0.68 7.58 -4.40
C ALA A 241 0.76 8.08 -4.20
N ALA A 242 0.91 9.17 -3.44
CA ALA A 242 2.21 9.63 -3.02
C ALA A 242 2.86 8.66 -2.02
N SER A 243 4.19 8.71 -1.94
CA SER A 243 4.98 8.01 -0.91
C SER A 243 4.93 8.68 0.47
N TYR A 244 4.04 9.66 0.64
CA TYR A 244 3.82 10.44 1.84
C TYR A 244 2.32 10.78 1.99
N GLY A 245 1.91 11.22 3.19
CA GLY A 245 0.53 11.56 3.50
C GLY A 245 -0.16 10.55 4.42
N SER A 246 -1.48 10.73 4.57
CA SER A 246 -2.35 9.95 5.46
C SER A 246 -2.87 8.66 4.82
N VAL A 247 -3.70 7.92 5.56
CA VAL A 247 -4.57 6.88 5.02
C VAL A 247 -5.56 7.46 4.02
N LEU A 248 -5.76 6.77 2.90
CA LEU A 248 -6.76 7.10 1.90
C LEU A 248 -8.13 6.53 2.30
N PRO A 249 -9.16 7.36 2.56
CA PRO A 249 -10.50 6.88 2.89
C PRO A 249 -11.20 6.33 1.64
N THR A 250 -11.67 5.08 1.72
CA THR A 250 -12.35 4.39 0.59
C THR A 250 -13.86 4.29 0.74
N ARG A 251 -14.41 4.64 1.92
CA ARG A 251 -15.85 4.56 2.23
C ARG A 251 -16.52 5.92 2.40
N ILE A 252 -15.77 6.99 2.15
CA ILE A 252 -16.20 8.37 2.36
C ILE A 252 -16.08 9.08 1.03
N SER A 253 -17.09 9.87 0.71
CA SER A 253 -17.06 10.74 -0.45
C SER A 253 -16.69 12.17 -0.07
N PHE A 254 -15.92 12.83 -0.92
CA PHE A 254 -15.45 14.20 -0.73
C PHE A 254 -16.00 15.08 -1.83
N PRO A 255 -16.63 16.22 -1.52
CA PRO A 255 -16.93 17.21 -2.55
C PRO A 255 -15.63 17.74 -3.17
N VAL A 256 -15.66 18.00 -4.47
CA VAL A 256 -14.52 18.57 -5.22
C VAL A 256 -14.55 20.09 -5.09
N ALA A 257 -13.46 20.66 -4.59
CA ALA A 257 -13.28 22.11 -4.61
C ALA A 257 -12.87 22.58 -6.02
N ALA A 258 -13.14 23.84 -6.32
CA ALA A 258 -12.64 24.47 -7.54
C ALA A 258 -11.11 24.29 -7.65
N PRO A 259 -10.57 23.94 -8.85
CA PRO A 259 -9.14 23.78 -9.04
C PRO A 259 -8.38 25.05 -8.68
N LEU A 260 -7.26 24.90 -7.98
CA LEU A 260 -6.33 26.00 -7.76
C LEU A 260 -5.42 26.15 -8.98
N ASP A 261 -5.13 27.38 -9.38
CA ASP A 261 -4.01 27.62 -10.30
C ASP A 261 -2.66 27.51 -9.56
N GLY A 262 -1.56 27.52 -10.31
CA GLY A 262 -0.23 27.40 -9.72
C GLY A 262 0.09 28.49 -8.70
N LYS A 263 -0.31 29.75 -8.95
CA LYS A 263 0.01 30.87 -8.06
C LYS A 263 -0.75 30.75 -6.74
N HIS A 264 -2.05 30.48 -6.81
CA HIS A 264 -2.90 30.34 -5.62
C HIS A 264 -2.57 29.09 -4.81
N ALA A 265 -2.08 28.02 -5.45
CA ALA A 265 -1.55 26.84 -4.75
C ALA A 265 -0.27 27.15 -3.97
N CYS A 266 0.53 28.11 -4.44
CA CYS A 266 1.78 28.53 -3.79
C CYS A 266 1.59 29.63 -2.74
N THR A 267 0.44 30.33 -2.70
CA THR A 267 0.17 31.34 -1.67
C THR A 267 0.11 30.73 -0.28
N ASP A 268 0.82 31.33 0.69
CA ASP A 268 0.82 30.85 2.07
C ASP A 268 -0.61 30.87 2.64
N ALA A 269 -1.04 29.73 3.18
CA ALA A 269 -2.36 29.58 3.78
C ALA A 269 -2.62 30.54 4.96
N THR A 270 -1.56 31.06 5.59
CA THR A 270 -1.68 32.05 6.68
C THR A 270 -2.07 33.43 6.20
N GLU A 271 -1.84 33.76 4.93
CA GLU A 271 -2.18 35.06 4.33
C GLU A 271 -3.61 35.10 3.79
N ASP A 272 -4.17 33.94 3.43
CA ASP A 272 -5.51 33.82 2.83
C ASP A 272 -6.44 32.94 3.66
N ILE A 273 -6.99 33.53 4.73
CA ILE A 273 -8.00 32.89 5.59
C ILE A 273 -9.37 32.85 4.86
N THR A 274 -9.58 33.67 3.84
CA THR A 274 -10.89 33.81 3.18
C THR A 274 -11.31 32.56 2.42
N THR A 275 -10.33 31.78 1.96
CA THR A 275 -10.57 30.53 1.23
C THR A 275 -10.59 29.29 2.11
N HIS A 276 -10.37 29.42 3.42
CA HIS A 276 -10.37 28.27 4.34
C HIS A 276 -11.70 27.50 4.32
N SER A 277 -12.84 28.20 4.29
CA SER A 277 -14.17 27.57 4.20
C SER A 277 -14.41 26.87 2.85
N GLN A 278 -13.72 27.30 1.79
CA GLN A 278 -13.85 26.71 0.46
C GLN A 278 -13.13 25.36 0.33
N PHE A 279 -12.09 25.12 1.14
CA PHE A 279 -11.28 23.90 1.07
C PHE A 279 -11.53 22.94 2.22
N SER A 280 -12.08 23.43 3.34
CA SER A 280 -12.36 22.61 4.51
C SER A 280 -13.26 21.41 4.18
N GLY A 281 -12.74 20.19 4.38
CA GLY A 281 -13.49 18.96 4.12
C GLY A 281 -13.48 18.48 2.66
N ASN A 282 -12.86 19.23 1.75
CA ASN A 282 -12.97 18.99 0.31
C ASN A 282 -11.74 18.26 -0.26
N ALA A 283 -11.93 17.60 -1.40
CA ALA A 283 -10.84 17.15 -2.26
C ALA A 283 -10.44 18.31 -3.18
N VAL A 284 -9.16 18.68 -3.17
CA VAL A 284 -8.68 19.88 -3.89
C VAL A 284 -7.74 19.50 -5.01
N LEU A 285 -8.05 19.97 -6.23
CA LEU A 285 -7.23 19.79 -7.41
C LEU A 285 -6.12 20.85 -7.47
N LEU A 286 -4.88 20.39 -7.62
CA LEU A 286 -3.65 21.18 -7.65
C LEU A 286 -2.87 20.86 -8.93
N PRO A 287 -2.21 21.83 -9.57
CA PRO A 287 -1.30 21.54 -10.68
C PRO A 287 -0.01 20.91 -10.14
N ALA A 288 0.40 19.79 -10.73
CA ALA A 288 1.70 19.17 -10.50
C ALA A 288 2.86 20.06 -11.00
N GLY A 289 4.09 19.68 -10.68
CA GLY A 289 5.32 20.34 -11.11
C GLY A 289 5.56 21.73 -10.49
N GLU A 290 6.34 22.56 -11.19
CA GLU A 290 6.80 23.88 -10.71
C GLU A 290 5.82 25.04 -11.04
N ALA A 291 4.62 24.72 -11.54
CA ALA A 291 3.61 25.74 -11.82
C ALA A 291 3.33 26.58 -10.55
N GLY A 292 3.55 27.90 -10.62
CA GLY A 292 3.41 28.79 -9.46
C GLY A 292 4.69 29.15 -8.71
N GLN A 293 5.85 28.60 -9.13
CA GLN A 293 7.17 28.87 -8.54
C GLN A 293 7.39 28.32 -7.13
N CYS A 294 6.63 27.30 -6.74
CA CYS A 294 6.85 26.54 -5.51
C CYS A 294 6.86 25.02 -5.79
N SER A 295 7.36 24.24 -4.83
CA SER A 295 7.40 22.78 -4.94
C SER A 295 6.00 22.15 -4.82
N GLU A 296 5.80 20.95 -5.38
CA GLU A 296 4.55 20.20 -5.19
C GLU A 296 4.24 19.96 -3.70
N PHE A 297 5.29 19.67 -2.92
CA PHE A 297 5.19 19.50 -1.48
C PHE A 297 4.65 20.75 -0.78
N GLU A 298 5.11 21.94 -1.18
CA GLU A 298 4.64 23.21 -0.65
C GLU A 298 3.17 23.46 -0.98
N LYS A 299 2.73 23.16 -2.21
CA LYS A 299 1.32 23.23 -2.61
C LYS A 299 0.43 22.34 -1.73
N VAL A 300 0.86 21.10 -1.50
CA VAL A 300 0.15 20.15 -0.64
C VAL A 300 0.10 20.65 0.81
N SER A 301 1.22 21.15 1.33
CA SER A 301 1.27 21.75 2.67
C SER A 301 0.29 22.93 2.79
N ASN A 302 0.24 23.82 1.80
CA ASN A 302 -0.66 24.97 1.78
C ASN A 302 -2.12 24.53 1.74
N VAL A 303 -2.48 23.57 0.88
CA VAL A 303 -3.88 23.12 0.77
C VAL A 303 -4.36 22.40 2.04
N GLN A 304 -3.48 21.62 2.66
CA GLN A 304 -3.76 21.00 3.96
C GLN A 304 -4.01 22.05 5.04
N ARG A 305 -3.19 23.10 5.11
CA ARG A 305 -3.38 24.20 6.06
C ARG A 305 -4.68 24.98 5.83
N ARG A 306 -5.22 24.94 4.61
CA ARG A 306 -6.56 25.47 4.29
C ARG A 306 -7.71 24.50 4.62
N GLY A 307 -7.42 23.34 5.22
CA GLY A 307 -8.42 22.39 5.70
C GLY A 307 -8.85 21.32 4.69
N ALA A 308 -8.17 21.21 3.54
CA ALA A 308 -8.44 20.14 2.58
C ALA A 308 -8.40 18.77 3.24
N SER A 309 -9.25 17.84 2.79
CA SER A 309 -9.23 16.46 3.25
C SER A 309 -8.46 15.52 2.32
N VAL A 310 -8.30 15.91 1.05
CA VAL A 310 -7.51 15.16 0.05
C VAL A 310 -6.83 16.16 -0.89
N ALA A 311 -5.56 15.93 -1.21
CA ALA A 311 -4.85 16.66 -2.26
C ALA A 311 -4.76 15.81 -3.54
N LEU A 312 -5.28 16.36 -4.64
CA LEU A 312 -5.27 15.75 -5.97
C LEU A 312 -4.28 16.52 -6.85
N LEU A 313 -3.11 15.94 -7.12
CA LEU A 313 -2.12 16.51 -8.04
C LEU A 313 -2.50 16.14 -9.47
N MET A 314 -2.77 17.12 -10.31
CA MET A 314 -3.05 16.96 -11.74
C MET A 314 -1.76 17.08 -12.54
N GLN A 315 -1.41 16.04 -13.28
CA GLN A 315 -0.26 16.09 -14.18
C GLN A 315 -0.40 17.13 -15.29
N HIS A 316 0.74 17.57 -15.83
CA HIS A 316 0.77 18.42 -17.02
C HIS A 316 0.19 17.71 -18.24
N GLU A 317 -0.42 18.47 -19.16
CA GLU A 317 -1.12 17.94 -20.34
C GLU A 317 -0.24 17.09 -21.26
N ASN A 318 1.07 17.34 -21.29
CA ASN A 318 2.04 16.63 -22.11
C ASN A 318 2.72 15.45 -21.40
N ALA A 319 2.36 15.17 -20.14
CA ALA A 319 2.91 14.03 -19.41
C ALA A 319 2.41 12.72 -20.03
N THR A 320 3.34 11.88 -20.46
CA THR A 320 3.03 10.55 -21.03
C THR A 320 3.18 9.42 -20.00
N MET A 321 3.67 9.74 -18.81
CA MET A 321 3.90 8.79 -17.72
C MET A 321 3.51 9.38 -16.37
N MET A 322 2.87 8.56 -15.54
CA MET A 322 2.64 8.86 -14.14
C MET A 322 3.76 8.30 -13.27
N THR A 323 4.14 9.06 -12.25
CA THR A 323 5.09 8.66 -11.21
C THR A 323 4.48 8.95 -9.85
N HIS A 324 4.80 8.13 -8.85
CA HIS A 324 4.43 8.41 -7.47
C HIS A 324 5.03 9.74 -7.02
N PRO A 325 4.21 10.69 -6.52
CA PRO A 325 4.74 11.88 -5.88
C PRO A 325 5.62 11.47 -4.69
N ALA A 326 6.80 12.05 -4.62
CA ALA A 326 7.76 11.73 -3.59
C ALA A 326 8.51 12.98 -3.15
N VAL A 327 8.98 12.94 -1.91
CA VAL A 327 9.94 13.90 -1.39
C VAL A 327 11.32 13.25 -1.41
N GLU A 328 12.36 14.06 -1.60
CA GLU A 328 13.75 13.58 -1.58
C GLU A 328 14.04 12.78 -0.30
N VAL A 329 13.45 13.23 0.81
CA VAL A 329 13.60 12.56 2.10
C VAL A 329 12.28 12.41 2.82
N SER A 330 11.90 11.16 3.11
CA SER A 330 10.59 10.81 3.68
C SER A 330 10.18 11.61 4.92
N TRP A 331 11.13 11.98 5.79
CA TRP A 331 10.84 12.75 7.00
C TRP A 331 10.43 14.20 6.72
N TYR A 332 10.76 14.77 5.55
CA TYR A 332 10.27 16.10 5.18
C TYR A 332 8.75 16.16 5.07
N ALA A 333 8.10 15.03 4.75
CA ALA A 333 6.66 14.96 4.57
C ALA A 333 5.90 14.39 5.77
N TYR A 334 6.54 14.28 6.94
CA TYR A 334 5.88 13.79 8.15
C TYR A 334 4.75 14.71 8.66
N ASN A 335 4.76 15.98 8.26
CA ASN A 335 3.73 16.97 8.57
C ASN A 335 2.53 16.93 7.60
N ILE A 336 2.57 16.12 6.54
CA ILE A 336 1.43 15.93 5.64
C ILE A 336 0.54 14.84 6.22
N THR A 337 -0.63 15.25 6.69
CA THR A 337 -1.62 14.44 7.40
C THR A 337 -2.89 14.20 6.59
N ILE A 338 -2.90 14.58 5.32
CA ILE A 338 -3.98 14.26 4.36
C ILE A 338 -3.45 13.30 3.28
N PRO A 339 -4.29 12.44 2.69
CA PRO A 339 -3.89 11.65 1.54
C PRO A 339 -3.55 12.56 0.33
N VAL A 340 -2.49 12.18 -0.38
CA VAL A 340 -1.98 12.87 -1.55
C VAL A 340 -1.91 11.89 -2.69
N ILE A 341 -2.64 12.17 -3.78
CA ILE A 341 -2.65 11.31 -4.95
C ILE A 341 -2.43 12.16 -6.20
N VAL A 342 -1.88 11.54 -7.25
CA VAL A 342 -1.73 12.15 -8.56
C VAL A 342 -2.66 11.48 -9.56
N VAL A 343 -3.24 12.29 -10.45
CA VAL A 343 -4.11 11.86 -11.55
C VAL A 343 -3.57 12.40 -12.88
N SER A 344 -3.93 11.75 -13.98
CA SER A 344 -3.58 12.24 -15.31
C SER A 344 -4.23 13.60 -15.61
N SER A 345 -3.72 14.30 -16.62
CA SER A 345 -4.29 15.56 -17.10
C SER A 345 -5.74 15.38 -17.57
N ASN A 346 -6.05 14.28 -18.25
CA ASN A 346 -7.40 13.94 -18.72
C ASN A 346 -8.36 13.70 -17.54
N THR A 347 -7.93 12.92 -16.55
CA THR A 347 -8.72 12.71 -15.32
C THR A 347 -8.91 14.03 -14.57
N GLY A 348 -7.86 14.85 -14.46
CA GLY A 348 -7.94 16.18 -13.85
C GLY A 348 -8.92 17.13 -14.57
N ALA A 349 -8.95 17.11 -15.90
CA ALA A 349 -9.90 17.89 -16.70
C ALA A 349 -11.35 17.43 -16.50
N LYS A 350 -11.59 16.11 -16.43
CA LYS A 350 -12.90 15.54 -16.07
C LYS A 350 -13.33 16.01 -14.67
N LEU A 351 -12.42 15.95 -13.70
CA LEU A 351 -12.67 16.39 -12.32
C LEU A 351 -12.97 17.89 -12.24
N ALA A 352 -12.23 18.72 -12.94
CA ALA A 352 -12.40 20.18 -12.94
C ALA A 352 -13.75 20.63 -13.53
N SER A 353 -14.31 19.83 -14.45
CA SER A 353 -15.60 20.10 -15.09
C SER A 353 -16.78 19.35 -14.44
N LEU A 354 -16.50 18.50 -13.45
CA LEU A 354 -17.49 17.64 -12.83
C LEU A 354 -18.45 18.45 -11.94
N LYS A 355 -19.74 18.34 -12.24
CA LYS A 355 -20.83 18.85 -11.42
C LYS A 355 -21.79 17.71 -11.12
N ASP A 356 -22.49 17.78 -10.00
CA ASP A 356 -23.55 16.82 -9.71
C ASP A 356 -24.82 17.10 -10.56
N THR A 357 -25.85 16.27 -10.36
CA THR A 357 -27.13 16.39 -11.09
C THR A 357 -27.88 17.69 -10.79
N GLN A 358 -27.56 18.38 -9.69
CA GLN A 358 -28.15 19.64 -9.27
C GLN A 358 -27.30 20.85 -9.72
N GLY A 359 -26.11 20.60 -10.29
CA GLY A 359 -25.16 21.63 -10.72
C GLY A 359 -24.19 22.07 -9.62
N ASP A 360 -24.22 21.42 -8.47
CA ASP A 360 -23.36 21.65 -7.31
C ASP A 360 -22.04 20.86 -7.45
N ALA A 361 -21.16 21.03 -6.44
CA ALA A 361 -19.86 20.37 -6.41
C ALA A 361 -20.02 18.84 -6.36
N ALA A 362 -19.53 18.16 -7.40
CA ALA A 362 -19.56 16.72 -7.47
C ALA A 362 -18.79 16.09 -6.29
N ARG A 363 -19.19 14.88 -5.90
CA ARG A 363 -18.52 14.13 -4.84
C ARG A 363 -17.71 12.99 -5.44
N LEU A 364 -16.53 12.75 -4.86
CA LEU A 364 -15.62 11.69 -5.27
C LEU A 364 -15.44 10.68 -4.16
N SER A 365 -15.28 9.42 -4.52
CA SER A 365 -14.72 8.39 -3.66
C SER A 365 -13.53 7.71 -4.34
N PHE A 366 -12.81 6.88 -3.59
CA PHE A 366 -11.61 6.21 -4.06
C PHE A 366 -11.71 4.71 -3.84
N ALA A 367 -11.40 3.95 -4.89
CA ALA A 367 -11.19 2.50 -4.79
C ALA A 367 -9.69 2.20 -4.93
N VAL A 368 -9.11 1.56 -3.91
CA VAL A 368 -7.69 1.16 -3.93
C VAL A 368 -7.54 -0.13 -4.71
N THR A 369 -6.72 -0.09 -5.76
CA THR A 369 -6.35 -1.25 -6.57
C THR A 369 -4.89 -1.09 -6.99
N ASN A 370 -3.98 -1.69 -6.22
CA ASN A 370 -2.53 -1.53 -6.40
C ASN A 370 -2.01 -2.02 -7.76
N GLY A 371 -2.79 -2.84 -8.49
CA GLY A 371 -2.49 -3.19 -9.88
C GLY A 371 -2.33 -1.97 -10.80
N VAL A 372 -3.06 -0.87 -10.55
CA VAL A 372 -2.88 0.40 -11.31
C VAL A 372 -1.46 0.95 -11.12
N ALA A 373 -0.91 0.87 -9.91
CA ALA A 373 0.47 1.29 -9.66
C ALA A 373 1.46 0.32 -10.31
N ASP A 374 1.22 -0.99 -10.23
CA ASP A 374 2.07 -2.01 -10.86
C ASP A 374 2.14 -1.83 -12.39
N VAL A 375 1.05 -1.40 -13.01
CA VAL A 375 1.01 -1.04 -14.44
C VAL A 375 1.96 0.11 -14.75
N TRP A 376 1.89 1.20 -13.98
CA TRP A 376 2.75 2.36 -14.19
C TRP A 376 4.22 2.04 -13.92
N ASP A 377 4.52 1.24 -12.89
CA ASP A 377 5.87 0.74 -12.63
C ASP A 377 6.39 -0.13 -13.78
N LEU A 378 5.54 -0.99 -14.35
CA LEU A 378 5.89 -1.82 -15.51
C LEU A 378 6.19 -0.97 -16.74
N ILE A 379 5.38 0.07 -17.02
CA ILE A 379 5.63 1.02 -18.11
C ILE A 379 6.94 1.76 -17.88
N MET A 380 7.18 2.24 -16.65
CA MET A 380 8.39 2.96 -16.27
C MET A 380 9.65 2.10 -16.45
N GLN A 381 9.63 0.84 -16.02
CA GLN A 381 10.74 -0.10 -16.22
C GLN A 381 11.04 -0.34 -17.69
N ASN A 382 10.03 -0.26 -18.56
CA ASN A 382 10.15 -0.42 -20.01
C ASN A 382 10.30 0.92 -20.75
N SER A 383 10.42 2.05 -20.06
CA SER A 383 10.60 3.38 -20.67
C SER A 383 11.97 3.56 -21.35
N GLN A 384 12.93 2.67 -21.08
CA GLN A 384 14.29 2.75 -21.61
C GLN A 384 14.53 1.71 -22.70
N ARG A 385 15.27 2.09 -23.75
CA ARG A 385 15.60 1.17 -24.86
C ARG A 385 16.34 -0.10 -24.42
N SER A 386 17.09 -0.02 -23.33
CA SER A 386 17.81 -1.14 -22.70
C SER A 386 16.89 -2.26 -22.19
N ALA A 387 15.65 -1.94 -21.80
CA ALA A 387 14.66 -2.91 -21.35
C ALA A 387 14.09 -3.77 -22.50
N TRP A 388 14.28 -3.31 -23.75
CA TRP A 388 13.71 -3.96 -24.92
C TRP A 388 14.71 -4.85 -25.66
N PRO A 389 14.24 -5.93 -26.30
CA PRO A 389 15.08 -6.71 -27.20
C PRO A 389 15.71 -5.87 -28.31
N LYS A 390 16.95 -6.21 -28.71
CA LYS A 390 17.64 -5.54 -29.83
C LYS A 390 16.95 -5.77 -31.19
N ARG A 391 16.30 -6.92 -31.38
CA ARG A 391 15.64 -7.28 -32.64
C ARG A 391 14.17 -6.83 -32.60
N LEU A 392 13.76 -6.02 -33.58
CA LEU A 392 12.40 -5.47 -33.67
C LEU A 392 11.30 -6.54 -33.61
N LYS A 393 11.44 -7.67 -34.35
CA LYS A 393 10.48 -8.79 -34.28
C LYS A 393 10.28 -9.35 -32.86
N ARG A 394 11.30 -9.28 -31.99
CA ARG A 394 11.18 -9.71 -30.59
C ARG A 394 10.52 -8.63 -29.73
N CYS A 395 10.66 -7.34 -30.09
CA CYS A 395 9.96 -6.25 -29.43
C CYS A 395 8.44 -6.41 -29.52
N SER A 396 7.90 -6.79 -30.69
CA SER A 396 6.46 -7.05 -30.87
C SER A 396 5.94 -8.13 -29.91
N LYS A 397 6.71 -9.21 -29.71
CA LYS A 397 6.36 -10.27 -28.75
C LYS A 397 6.44 -9.78 -27.30
N THR A 398 7.42 -8.94 -26.97
CA THR A 398 7.50 -8.30 -25.65
C THR A 398 6.32 -7.36 -25.44
N LEU A 399 5.96 -6.55 -26.45
CA LEU A 399 4.82 -5.64 -26.40
C LEU A 399 3.51 -6.37 -26.13
N ALA A 400 3.24 -7.46 -26.86
CA ALA A 400 2.04 -8.28 -26.64
C ALA A 400 1.95 -8.82 -25.20
N LYS A 401 3.09 -9.24 -24.62
CA LYS A 401 3.15 -9.68 -23.22
C LYS A 401 2.88 -8.54 -22.24
N LEU A 402 3.49 -7.37 -22.47
CA LEU A 402 3.29 -6.20 -21.63
C LEU A 402 1.84 -5.74 -21.67
N LEU A 403 1.20 -5.69 -22.85
CA LEU A 403 -0.22 -5.37 -22.99
C LEU A 403 -1.11 -6.35 -22.21
N ALA A 404 -0.85 -7.66 -22.33
CA ALA A 404 -1.60 -8.65 -21.57
C ALA A 404 -1.42 -8.49 -20.05
N GLN A 405 -0.20 -8.16 -19.59
CA GLN A 405 0.07 -7.86 -18.19
C GLN A 405 -0.64 -6.59 -17.72
N ILE A 406 -0.58 -5.52 -18.51
CA ILE A 406 -1.25 -4.24 -18.18
C ILE A 406 -2.75 -4.44 -18.02
N ARG A 407 -3.40 -5.12 -18.98
CA ARG A 407 -4.83 -5.45 -18.91
C ARG A 407 -5.15 -6.31 -17.70
N GLY A 408 -4.33 -7.32 -17.42
CA GLY A 408 -4.50 -8.21 -16.26
C GLY A 408 -4.34 -7.52 -14.90
N LEU A 409 -3.58 -6.44 -14.84
CA LEU A 409 -3.37 -5.62 -13.63
C LEU A 409 -4.41 -4.49 -13.49
N GLY A 410 -5.39 -4.39 -14.40
CA GLY A 410 -6.44 -3.36 -14.36
C GLY A 410 -6.06 -2.04 -15.03
N GLY A 411 -5.07 -2.06 -15.93
CA GLY A 411 -4.74 -0.92 -16.78
C GLY A 411 -5.93 -0.47 -17.63
N ASP A 412 -6.01 0.84 -17.86
CA ASP A 412 -7.03 1.49 -18.69
C ASP A 412 -6.43 2.07 -19.98
N GLU A 413 -7.27 2.74 -20.76
CA GLU A 413 -6.88 3.39 -22.01
C GLU A 413 -5.71 4.36 -21.85
N GLU A 414 -5.57 5.02 -20.69
CA GLU A 414 -4.45 5.94 -20.44
C GLU A 414 -3.14 5.19 -20.31
N THR A 415 -3.15 4.05 -19.61
CA THR A 415 -1.96 3.19 -19.49
C THR A 415 -1.59 2.50 -20.80
N GLU A 416 -2.57 2.10 -21.62
CA GLU A 416 -2.32 1.56 -22.96
C GLU A 416 -1.74 2.65 -23.88
N ALA A 417 -2.28 3.87 -23.85
CA ALA A 417 -1.74 5.01 -24.60
C ALA A 417 -0.30 5.35 -24.17
N ALA A 418 0.00 5.29 -22.87
CA ALA A 418 1.36 5.47 -22.37
C ALA A 418 2.31 4.38 -22.91
N LEU A 419 1.91 3.10 -22.89
CA LEU A 419 2.70 2.02 -23.46
C LEU A 419 2.90 2.18 -24.98
N ARG A 420 1.87 2.65 -25.71
CA ARG A 420 1.96 2.99 -27.14
C ARG A 420 3.01 4.06 -27.40
N ASN A 421 3.03 5.10 -26.56
CA ASN A 421 4.03 6.17 -26.66
C ASN A 421 5.44 5.64 -26.40
N VAL A 422 5.62 4.76 -25.42
CA VAL A 422 6.92 4.09 -25.19
C VAL A 422 7.34 3.28 -26.40
N PHE A 423 6.44 2.46 -26.96
CA PHE A 423 6.77 1.61 -28.09
C PHE A 423 7.17 2.41 -29.34
N THR A 424 6.45 3.48 -29.64
CA THR A 424 6.73 4.31 -30.82
C THR A 424 7.99 5.16 -30.63
N SER A 425 8.12 5.85 -29.49
CA SER A 425 9.20 6.82 -29.26
C SER A 425 10.53 6.17 -28.82
N VAL A 426 10.48 5.12 -28.01
CA VAL A 426 11.68 4.48 -27.42
C VAL A 426 12.15 3.31 -28.26
N VAL A 427 11.22 2.45 -28.69
CA VAL A 427 11.56 1.24 -29.45
C VAL A 427 11.73 1.53 -30.94
N GLY A 428 11.05 2.57 -31.45
CA GLY A 428 10.97 2.91 -32.86
C GLY A 428 9.99 2.04 -33.64
N GLY A 429 8.99 1.46 -32.94
CA GLY A 429 7.91 0.69 -33.58
C GLY A 429 6.93 1.58 -34.34
N SER A 430 6.23 1.02 -35.32
CA SER A 430 5.22 1.77 -36.08
C SER A 430 3.84 1.72 -35.42
N LEU A 431 2.97 2.68 -35.76
CA LEU A 431 1.58 2.68 -35.31
C LEU A 431 0.78 1.47 -35.83
N GLN A 432 1.06 1.03 -37.07
CA GLN A 432 0.43 -0.15 -37.66
C GLN A 432 0.83 -1.42 -36.89
N GLU A 433 2.10 -1.53 -36.47
CA GLU A 433 2.54 -2.65 -35.63
C GLU A 433 1.85 -2.64 -34.26
N TRP A 434 1.63 -1.46 -33.68
CA TRP A 434 0.85 -1.32 -32.44
C TRP A 434 -0.58 -1.82 -32.62
N GLU A 435 -1.30 -1.30 -33.63
CA GLU A 435 -2.72 -1.64 -33.88
C GLU A 435 -2.91 -3.15 -34.04
N LYS A 436 -2.07 -3.78 -34.86
CA LYS A 436 -2.04 -5.24 -35.06
C LYS A 436 -1.85 -6.05 -33.77
N ILE A 437 -1.09 -5.52 -32.81
CA ILE A 437 -0.78 -6.23 -31.56
C ILE A 437 -1.83 -5.94 -30.49
N ALA A 438 -2.33 -4.71 -30.42
CA ALA A 438 -3.34 -4.29 -29.46
C ALA A 438 -4.73 -4.86 -29.76
N HIS A 439 -5.04 -5.06 -31.06
CA HIS A 439 -6.33 -5.51 -31.58
C HIS A 439 -6.16 -6.68 -32.58
N PRO A 440 -5.73 -7.86 -32.11
CA PRO A 440 -5.45 -9.00 -33.00
C PRO A 440 -6.69 -9.57 -33.72
N GLU A 441 -7.90 -9.27 -33.24
CA GLU A 441 -9.15 -9.80 -33.78
C GLU A 441 -9.68 -8.99 -34.98
N GLU A 442 -9.43 -7.68 -35.05
CA GLU A 442 -9.89 -6.84 -36.17
C GLU A 442 -9.11 -7.14 -37.48
N ASP A 443 -7.83 -7.49 -37.37
CA ASP A 443 -7.00 -7.88 -38.52
C ASP A 443 -7.38 -9.25 -39.13
N ALA A 444 -8.01 -10.13 -38.35
CA ALA A 444 -8.47 -11.44 -38.82
C ALA A 444 -9.68 -11.33 -39.75
N GLU A 445 -10.53 -10.31 -39.55
CA GLU A 445 -11.68 -10.07 -40.43
C GLU A 445 -11.27 -9.43 -41.77
N GLU A 446 -10.22 -8.60 -41.81
CA GLU A 446 -9.73 -8.03 -43.06
C GLU A 446 -9.03 -9.06 -43.98
N THR A 447 -8.41 -10.10 -43.41
CA THR A 447 -7.78 -11.17 -44.20
C THR A 447 -8.77 -12.17 -44.79
N HIS A 448 -10.05 -12.12 -44.42
CA HIS A 448 -11.11 -12.95 -44.99
C HIS A 448 -11.96 -12.28 -46.07
N LYS A 449 -11.69 -11.01 -46.44
CA LYS A 449 -12.22 -10.41 -47.68
C LYS A 449 -11.38 -10.84 -48.88
N ALA A 450 -11.60 -12.07 -49.35
CA ALA A 450 -11.14 -12.50 -50.66
C ALA A 450 -11.80 -11.64 -51.77
N PRO A 451 -11.09 -11.34 -52.87
CA PRO A 451 -11.71 -10.68 -54.02
C PRO A 451 -12.76 -11.61 -54.62
N GLU A 452 -14.00 -11.13 -54.72
CA GLU A 452 -15.00 -11.73 -55.59
C GLU A 452 -14.50 -11.59 -57.04
N ASP A 453 -13.87 -12.64 -57.57
CA ASP A 453 -14.11 -12.99 -58.96
C ASP A 453 -13.78 -14.46 -59.27
N SER A 454 -14.76 -15.08 -59.90
CA SER A 454 -14.66 -16.16 -60.89
C SER A 454 -14.26 -17.58 -60.45
N SER A 455 -15.29 -18.42 -60.53
CA SER A 455 -15.31 -19.81 -61.03
C SER A 455 -15.29 -20.94 -60.00
N SER A 456 -16.38 -21.68 -60.09
CA SER A 456 -16.73 -22.93 -59.45
C SER A 456 -15.68 -24.01 -59.56
N GLU A 457 -15.43 -24.72 -58.46
CA GLU A 457 -15.55 -26.18 -58.47
C GLU A 457 -15.80 -26.73 -57.07
N LYS A 458 -16.93 -27.42 -56.94
CA LYS A 458 -17.35 -28.15 -55.75
C LYS A 458 -16.43 -29.36 -55.56
N ILE A 459 -15.79 -29.47 -54.39
CA ILE A 459 -15.41 -30.77 -53.85
C ILE A 459 -15.94 -30.87 -52.42
N VAL A 460 -16.95 -31.72 -52.30
CA VAL A 460 -17.59 -32.16 -51.07
C VAL A 460 -16.65 -33.12 -50.35
N HIS A 461 -16.28 -32.83 -49.11
CA HIS A 461 -15.98 -33.88 -48.14
C HIS A 461 -16.59 -33.54 -46.77
N THR A 462 -17.77 -34.12 -46.58
CA THR A 462 -18.31 -34.74 -45.35
C THR A 462 -17.63 -34.41 -44.01
N VAL A 463 -18.40 -33.68 -43.22
CA VAL A 463 -18.41 -33.60 -41.76
C VAL A 463 -18.41 -34.99 -41.12
N LYS A 464 -17.48 -35.21 -40.16
CA LYS A 464 -17.69 -36.16 -39.05
C LYS A 464 -17.73 -35.36 -37.74
N LYS A 465 -18.91 -35.40 -37.14
CA LYS A 465 -19.29 -34.79 -35.86
C LYS A 465 -18.86 -35.76 -34.75
N SER A 466 -18.09 -35.30 -33.77
CA SER A 466 -17.97 -35.90 -32.44
C SER A 466 -17.84 -34.74 -31.46
N GLN A 467 -18.98 -34.22 -30.97
CA GLN A 467 -19.68 -34.64 -29.76
C GLN A 467 -18.95 -34.19 -28.49
N ALA A 468 -19.66 -33.35 -27.75
CA ALA A 468 -19.32 -32.73 -26.49
C ALA A 468 -18.93 -33.76 -25.43
N ARG A 469 -18.10 -33.31 -24.49
CA ARG A 469 -18.00 -33.92 -23.18
C ARG A 469 -17.95 -32.81 -22.13
N ASP A 470 -19.10 -32.64 -21.50
CA ASP A 470 -19.28 -32.01 -20.21
C ASP A 470 -18.60 -32.82 -19.09
N GLU A 471 -18.37 -32.10 -17.99
CA GLU A 471 -18.13 -32.54 -16.60
C GLU A 471 -16.70 -33.00 -16.22
N LEU A 472 -15.97 -32.12 -15.52
CA LEU A 472 -15.96 -32.08 -14.04
C LEU A 472 -15.45 -30.73 -13.52
#